data_AF-A0A1G9YJH1-F1
#
_entry.id   AF-A0A1G9YJH1-F1
#
_cell.length_a   1.000
_cell.length_b   1.000
_cell.length_c   1.000
_cell.angle_alpha   90.00
_cell.angle_beta   90.00
_cell.angle_gamma   90.00
#
_symmetry.space_group_name_H-M   'P 1'
#
loop_
_entity.id
_entity.type
_entity.pdbx_description
1 polymer ?
#
loop_
_entity_poly.entity_id
_entity_poly.type
_entity_poly.pdbx_seq_one_letter_code
_entity_poly.pdbx_strand_id
1 'polypeptide(L)'
;MRAVDDDEAAGALTYLAVIQIRAMARRRQPYYEWMGDDYVVCIGWLADLVHNLAAPPARTTPWRFRRERRHCMRYTWAVAGETGRKWILDSLEEEGLVWEPPPETSFTGNHDHHA
;
A
#
# COMPACT_ATOMS: atom_id res chain seq x y z
N MET A 1 -7.59 -19.50 0.76
CA MET A 1 -6.73 -18.34 0.48
C MET A 1 -5.90 -18.62 -0.77
N ARG A 2 -5.64 -17.59 -1.60
CA ARG A 2 -4.89 -17.69 -2.85
C ARG A 2 -3.65 -16.79 -2.79
N ALA A 3 -2.48 -17.36 -3.10
CA ALA A 3 -1.25 -16.59 -3.20
C ALA A 3 -1.27 -15.64 -4.41
N VAL A 4 -0.78 -14.42 -4.24
CA VAL A 4 -0.75 -13.37 -5.27
C VAL A 4 0.63 -12.74 -5.38
N ASP A 5 0.93 -12.16 -6.55
CA ASP A 5 2.14 -11.38 -6.77
C ASP A 5 1.97 -9.91 -6.34
N ASP A 6 3.05 -9.12 -6.43
CA ASP A 6 3.06 -7.71 -6.06
C ASP A 6 2.05 -6.88 -6.86
N ASP A 7 1.87 -7.16 -8.15
CA ASP A 7 0.99 -6.38 -9.04
C ASP A 7 -0.47 -6.61 -8.66
N GLU A 8 -0.84 -7.86 -8.40
CA GLU A 8 -2.19 -8.23 -7.99
C GLU A 8 -2.51 -7.76 -6.56
N ALA A 9 -1.55 -7.87 -5.62
CA ALA A 9 -1.69 -7.33 -4.28
C ALA A 9 -1.87 -5.80 -4.30
N ALA A 10 -1.05 -5.08 -5.09
CA ALA A 10 -1.16 -3.64 -5.26
C ALA A 10 -2.52 -3.22 -5.84
N GLY A 11 -3.03 -3.97 -6.81
CA GLY A 11 -4.36 -3.75 -7.40
C GLY A 11 -5.48 -3.89 -6.36
N ALA A 12 -5.47 -4.97 -5.58
CA ALA A 12 -6.45 -5.21 -4.52
C ALA A 12 -6.41 -4.10 -3.45
N LEU A 13 -5.21 -3.79 -2.93
CA LEU A 13 -5.02 -2.76 -1.91
C LEU A 13 -5.45 -1.37 -2.39
N THR A 14 -5.17 -1.02 -3.65
CA THR A 14 -5.63 0.24 -4.25
C THR A 14 -7.16 0.34 -4.24
N TYR A 15 -7.85 -0.73 -4.63
CA TYR A 15 -9.31 -0.79 -4.62
C TYR A 15 -9.88 -0.64 -3.21
N LEU A 16 -9.36 -1.40 -2.25
CA LEU A 16 -9.79 -1.38 -0.85
C LEU A 16 -9.57 0.00 -0.20
N ALA A 17 -8.40 0.60 -0.44
CA ALA A 17 -8.06 1.92 0.08
C ALA A 17 -9.03 2.99 -0.44
N VAL A 18 -9.36 2.98 -1.73
CA VAL A 18 -10.32 3.93 -2.32
C VAL A 18 -11.72 3.76 -1.72
N ILE A 19 -12.17 2.53 -1.46
CA ILE A 19 -13.47 2.28 -0.82
C ILE A 19 -13.48 2.81 0.61
N GLN A 20 -12.42 2.54 1.39
CA GLN A 20 -12.26 3.05 2.76
C GLN A 20 -12.27 4.58 2.82
N ILE A 21 -11.48 5.24 1.96
CA ILE A 21 -11.46 6.70 1.84
C ILE A 21 -12.88 7.23 1.57
N ARG A 22 -13.60 6.62 0.63
CA ARG A 22 -14.97 7.06 0.27
C ARG A 22 -15.96 6.84 1.41
N ALA A 23 -15.84 5.75 2.15
CA ALA A 23 -16.68 5.46 3.30
C ALA A 23 -16.46 6.50 4.41
N MET A 24 -15.20 6.73 4.80
CA MET A 24 -14.85 7.72 5.82
C MET A 24 -15.23 9.15 5.41
N ALA A 25 -14.90 9.56 4.19
CA ALA A 25 -15.17 10.93 3.71
C ALA A 25 -16.66 11.26 3.59
N ARG A 26 -17.51 10.28 3.27
CA ARG A 26 -18.95 10.51 3.02
C ARG A 26 -19.85 10.12 4.18
N ARG A 27 -19.54 9.02 4.87
CA ARG A 27 -20.40 8.43 5.90
C ARG A 27 -19.86 8.64 7.31
N ARG A 28 -18.63 9.16 7.45
CA ARG A 28 -17.91 9.26 8.73
C ARG A 28 -17.88 7.92 9.47
N GLN A 29 -17.72 6.85 8.70
CA GLN A 29 -17.61 5.48 9.19
C GLN A 29 -16.70 4.70 8.23
N PRO A 30 -15.71 3.96 8.74
CA PRO A 30 -14.87 3.13 7.90
C PRO A 30 -15.63 1.87 7.45
N TYR A 31 -15.25 1.30 6.31
CA TYR A 31 -15.89 0.08 5.79
C TYR A 31 -15.39 -1.18 6.49
N TYR A 32 -14.11 -1.18 6.87
CA TYR A 32 -13.45 -2.17 7.74
C TYR A 32 -12.97 -1.48 9.01
N GLU A 33 -12.83 -2.22 10.11
CA GLU A 33 -12.28 -1.68 11.36
C GLU A 33 -10.89 -1.08 11.11
N TRP A 34 -10.67 0.17 11.54
CA TRP A 34 -9.43 0.91 11.29
C TRP A 34 -8.74 1.32 12.58
N MET A 35 -7.44 1.59 12.47
CA MET A 35 -6.45 1.79 13.53
C MET A 35 -6.52 3.14 14.26
N GLY A 36 -7.71 3.73 14.38
CA GLY A 36 -7.90 4.97 15.12
C GLY A 36 -9.13 5.78 14.69
N ASP A 37 -9.50 6.77 15.50
CA ASP A 37 -10.74 7.55 15.36
C ASP A 37 -10.58 8.80 14.47
N ASP A 38 -9.35 9.19 14.12
CA ASP A 38 -9.09 10.37 13.27
C ASP A 38 -9.13 10.02 11.78
N TYR A 39 -10.32 10.16 11.19
CA TYR A 39 -10.52 9.89 9.77
C TYR A 39 -9.68 10.74 8.82
N VAL A 40 -9.23 11.94 9.22
CA VAL A 40 -8.40 12.78 8.35
C VAL A 40 -7.02 12.14 8.20
N VAL A 41 -6.43 11.70 9.31
CA VAL A 41 -5.15 10.97 9.31
C VAL A 41 -5.27 9.67 8.52
N CYS A 42 -6.37 8.94 8.70
CA CYS A 42 -6.61 7.67 8.01
C CYS A 42 -6.74 7.85 6.50
N ILE A 43 -7.51 8.86 6.06
CA ILE A 43 -7.65 9.21 4.65
C ILE A 43 -6.30 9.63 4.06
N GLY A 44 -5.51 10.42 4.79
CA GLY A 44 -4.17 10.83 4.38
C GLY A 44 -3.27 9.63 4.13
N TRP A 45 -3.19 8.71 5.09
CA TRP A 45 -2.38 7.50 4.95
C TRP A 45 -2.82 6.62 3.76
N LEU A 46 -4.12 6.40 3.59
CA LEU A 46 -4.65 5.62 2.47
C LEU A 46 -4.43 6.30 1.11
N ALA A 47 -4.46 7.63 1.05
CA ALA A 47 -4.15 8.37 -0.16
C ALA A 47 -2.66 8.22 -0.52
N ASP A 48 -1.75 8.29 0.46
CA ASP A 48 -0.32 8.06 0.27
C ASP A 48 -0.04 6.61 -0.18
N LEU A 49 -0.75 5.65 0.43
CA LEU A 49 -0.71 4.25 -0.01
C LEU A 49 -1.11 4.12 -1.48
N VAL A 50 -2.27 4.65 -1.86
CA VAL A 50 -2.75 4.62 -3.26
C VAL A 50 -1.73 5.28 -4.17
N HIS A 51 -1.12 6.40 -3.77
CA HIS A 51 -0.08 7.05 -4.56
C HIS A 51 1.14 6.14 -4.78
N ASN A 52 1.61 5.46 -3.73
CA ASN A 52 2.74 4.53 -3.79
C ASN A 52 2.44 3.29 -4.65
N LEU A 53 1.18 2.86 -4.69
CA LEU A 53 0.72 1.71 -5.46
C LEU A 53 0.27 2.06 -6.90
N ALA A 54 -0.10 3.33 -7.14
CA ALA A 54 -0.63 3.78 -8.42
C ALA A 54 0.45 3.83 -9.50
N ALA A 55 0.56 2.74 -10.28
CA ALA A 55 1.17 2.79 -11.60
C ALA A 55 0.44 1.84 -12.59
N PRO A 56 -0.56 2.32 -13.34
CA PRO A 56 -1.04 1.62 -14.53
C PRO A 56 0.02 1.69 -15.65
N PRO A 57 0.11 0.67 -16.53
CA PRO A 57 0.98 0.70 -17.68
C PRO A 57 0.40 1.63 -18.75
N ALA A 58 0.72 2.93 -18.71
CA ALA A 58 0.70 3.69 -19.93
C ALA A 58 1.79 3.12 -20.85
N ARG A 59 1.43 2.67 -22.06
CA ARG A 59 2.36 2.19 -23.11
C ARG A 59 3.50 3.17 -23.42
N THR A 60 3.38 4.42 -22.96
CA THR A 60 4.33 5.51 -23.11
C THR A 60 5.31 5.69 -21.94
N THR A 61 5.22 4.89 -20.86
CA THR A 61 6.07 5.20 -19.70
C THR A 61 7.54 4.81 -19.96
N PRO A 62 8.51 5.73 -19.79
CA PRO A 62 9.92 5.47 -20.03
C PRO A 62 10.44 4.24 -19.27
N TRP A 63 11.31 3.45 -19.91
CA TRP A 63 11.89 2.21 -19.35
C TRP A 63 12.53 2.38 -17.96
N ARG A 64 13.06 3.57 -17.64
CA ARG A 64 13.62 3.90 -16.32
C ARG A 64 12.60 3.73 -15.18
N PHE A 65 11.35 4.16 -15.41
CA PHE A 65 10.28 4.03 -14.43
C PHE A 65 9.72 2.61 -14.34
N ARG A 66 10.02 1.71 -15.31
CA ARG A 66 9.65 0.29 -15.19
C ARG A 66 10.52 -0.47 -14.19
N ARG A 67 11.75 -0.03 -13.94
CA ARG A 67 12.69 -0.73 -13.04
C ARG A 67 12.40 -0.43 -11.56
N GLU A 68 11.97 0.80 -11.27
CA GLU A 68 11.47 1.22 -9.95
C GLU A 68 10.13 0.55 -9.58
N ARG A 69 9.35 0.10 -10.57
CA ARG A 69 8.02 -0.52 -10.37
C ARG A 69 8.00 -1.90 -9.74
N ARG A 70 9.02 -2.73 -9.96
CA ARG A 70 9.11 -4.10 -9.38
C ARG A 70 9.23 -4.11 -7.85
N HIS A 71 9.16 -2.93 -7.24
CA HIS A 71 9.37 -2.73 -5.82
C HIS A 71 8.31 -1.80 -5.21
N CYS A 72 7.15 -1.54 -5.85
CA CYS A 72 6.11 -0.68 -5.27
C CYS A 72 5.57 -1.27 -3.96
N MET A 73 5.25 -2.56 -3.94
CA MET A 73 4.84 -3.27 -2.72
C MET A 73 5.98 -3.34 -1.70
N ARG A 74 7.21 -3.59 -2.16
CA ARG A 74 8.41 -3.57 -1.28
C ARG A 74 8.66 -2.21 -0.63
N TYR A 75 8.56 -1.13 -1.38
CA TYR A 75 8.70 0.23 -0.87
C TYR A 75 7.55 0.56 0.10
N THR A 76 6.32 0.28 -0.32
CA THR A 76 5.12 0.44 0.50
C THR A 76 5.26 -0.30 1.83
N TRP A 77 5.73 -1.55 1.81
CA TRP A 77 5.98 -2.34 3.00
C TRP A 77 7.07 -1.76 3.91
N ALA A 78 8.15 -1.26 3.31
CA ALA A 78 9.25 -0.65 4.05
C ALA A 78 8.81 0.62 4.79
N VAL A 79 7.97 1.46 4.17
CA VAL A 79 7.50 2.73 4.74
C VAL A 79 6.20 2.62 5.55
N ALA A 80 5.42 1.57 5.34
CA ALA A 80 4.28 1.25 6.18
C ALA A 80 4.83 0.90 7.58
N GLY A 81 4.58 1.76 8.57
CA GLY A 81 4.81 1.40 9.98
C GLY A 81 3.97 0.17 10.37
N GLU A 82 4.11 -0.31 11.60
CA GLU A 82 3.43 -1.51 12.11
C GLU A 82 1.93 -1.56 11.80
N THR A 83 1.23 -0.46 12.12
CA THR A 83 -0.18 -0.19 11.82
C THR A 83 -0.50 -0.40 10.34
N GLY A 84 0.27 0.23 9.45
CA GLY A 84 0.06 0.13 8.01
C GLY A 84 0.31 -1.29 7.47
N ARG A 85 1.35 -1.97 7.99
CA ARG A 85 1.68 -3.34 7.62
C ARG A 85 0.58 -4.32 8.02
N LYS A 86 0.06 -4.18 9.24
CA LYS A 86 -1.08 -4.97 9.71
C LYS A 86 -2.30 -4.72 8.83
N TRP A 87 -2.61 -3.46 8.49
CA TRP A 87 -3.73 -3.18 7.59
C TRP A 87 -3.58 -3.85 6.22
N ILE A 88 -2.37 -3.80 5.63
CA ILE A 88 -2.09 -4.42 4.33
C ILE A 88 -2.38 -5.92 4.38
N LEU A 89 -1.89 -6.62 5.41
CA LEU A 89 -2.06 -8.07 5.54
C LEU A 89 -3.52 -8.44 5.83
N ASP A 90 -4.15 -7.79 6.81
CA ASP A 90 -5.53 -8.06 7.21
C ASP A 90 -6.49 -7.84 6.00
N SER A 91 -6.29 -6.75 5.26
CA SER A 91 -7.13 -6.42 4.09
C SER A 91 -7.01 -7.45 2.97
N LEU A 92 -5.81 -7.99 2.75
CA LEU A 92 -5.61 -9.04 1.76
C LEU A 92 -6.22 -10.36 2.23
N GLU A 93 -6.05 -10.69 3.50
CA GLU A 93 -6.61 -11.91 4.10
C GLU A 93 -8.14 -11.91 4.05
N GLU A 94 -8.79 -10.78 4.32
CA GLU A 94 -10.25 -10.61 4.22
C GLU A 94 -10.78 -10.86 2.79
N GLU A 95 -10.00 -10.47 1.78
CA GLU A 95 -10.31 -10.77 0.37
C GLU A 95 -9.87 -12.20 -0.05
N GLY A 96 -9.41 -13.02 0.90
CA GLY A 96 -8.95 -14.38 0.68
C GLY A 96 -7.62 -14.47 -0.08
N LEU A 97 -6.83 -13.40 -0.09
CA LEU A 97 -5.54 -13.28 -0.75
C LEU A 97 -4.39 -13.43 0.25
N VAL A 98 -3.25 -13.94 -0.22
CA VAL A 98 -2.01 -14.02 0.54
C VAL A 98 -0.90 -13.42 -0.29
N TRP A 99 -0.27 -12.40 0.26
CA TRP A 99 0.94 -11.80 -0.27
C TRP A 99 2.05 -11.97 0.75
N GLU A 100 3.20 -12.46 0.32
CA GLU A 100 4.35 -12.66 1.21
C GLU A 100 5.21 -11.40 1.22
N PRO A 101 5.28 -10.68 2.37
CA PRO A 101 6.10 -9.48 2.44
C PRO A 101 7.59 -9.81 2.30
N PRO A 102 8.38 -8.93 1.64
CA PRO A 102 9.81 -9.12 1.52
C PRO A 102 10.49 -9.01 2.90
N PRO A 103 11.61 -9.73 3.13
CA PRO A 103 12.35 -9.66 4.38
C PRO A 103 12.86 -8.23 4.65
N GLU A 104 12.83 -7.83 5.92
CA GLU A 104 13.11 -6.46 6.38
C GLU A 104 14.54 -5.98 6.06
N THR A 105 15.48 -6.88 5.81
CA THR A 105 16.90 -6.60 5.59
C THR A 105 17.25 -5.98 4.24
N SER A 106 16.26 -5.63 3.41
CA SER A 106 16.50 -5.30 2.01
C SER A 106 16.48 -3.81 1.67
N PHE A 107 16.23 -2.90 2.63
CA PHE A 107 16.29 -1.45 2.38
C PHE A 107 17.49 -0.80 3.10
N THR A 108 18.71 -1.20 2.74
CA THR A 108 19.91 -0.37 2.99
C THR A 108 19.92 0.80 2.00
N GLY A 109 18.98 1.72 2.19
CA GLY A 109 19.05 3.06 1.62
C GLY A 109 20.07 3.86 2.40
N ASN A 110 21.17 4.20 1.74
CA ASN A 110 22.25 5.05 2.21
C ASN A 110 21.69 6.40 2.74
N HIS A 111 21.45 6.50 4.05
CA HIS A 111 21.19 7.76 4.75
C HIS A 111 22.46 8.24 5.46
N ASP A 112 23.56 8.31 4.72
CA ASP A 112 24.74 9.07 5.11
C ASP A 112 24.93 10.18 4.08
N HIS A 113 24.57 11.41 4.48
CA HIS A 113 25.32 12.66 4.28
C HIS A 113 24.40 13.86 4.46
N HIS A 114 24.33 14.35 5.70
CA HIS A 114 24.36 15.80 5.96
C HIS A 114 25.06 16.00 7.31
N ALA A 115 26.35 16.32 7.22
CA ALA A 115 27.09 17.11 8.20
C ALA A 115 27.42 18.45 7.54
#